data_AF-M1EF56-F1
#
_entry.id   AF-M1EF56-F1
#
_cell.length_a   1.000
_cell.length_b   1.000
_cell.length_c   1.000
_cell.angle_alpha   90.00
_cell.angle_beta   90.00
_cell.angle_gamma   90.00
#
_symmetry.space_group_name_H-M   'P 1'
#
loop_
_entity.id
_entity.type
_entity.pdbx_description
1 polymer ?
#
loop_
_entity_poly.entity_id
_entity_poly.type
_entity_poly.pdbx_seq_one_letter_code
_entity_poly.pdbx_strand_id
1 'polypeptide(L)'
;AVQPRLLDILSEHLYYDEIAVPFTRMQNECKQLISSLADAHIEVGNRVNNSVFTIDQANDLVTAVFNEVTSSFDLNPQVLQQLDSKRQQVHMTVTETNQEWQVLQLRVHTFAACAVVSLQQLPEKLNPVIKPLMETIKKEENTLVQNYAAQCIAKLLQQCTTRTPCPNSKIIKNLCSSLCVDPYLTPCVTCPVPTQSGQDNSK
;
A
#
# COMPACT_ATOMS: atom_id res chain seq x y z
N ALA A 1 4.08 -15.45 26.87
CA ALA A 1 4.87 -14.21 26.73
C ALA A 1 4.30 -13.41 25.57
N VAL A 2 4.15 -12.08 25.71
CA VAL A 2 3.39 -11.24 24.73
C VAL A 2 4.24 -10.86 23.50
N GLN A 3 5.55 -10.64 23.68
CA GLN A 3 6.44 -10.18 22.61
C GLN A 3 6.49 -11.11 21.37
N PRO A 4 6.66 -12.44 21.48
CA PRO A 4 6.73 -13.30 20.30
C PRO A 4 5.50 -13.15 19.40
N ARG A 5 4.30 -13.13 19.99
CA ARG A 5 3.05 -12.93 19.25
C ARG A 5 3.02 -11.58 18.52
N LEU A 6 3.50 -10.50 19.16
CA LEU A 6 3.57 -9.19 18.52
C LEU A 6 4.53 -9.19 17.31
N LEU A 7 5.63 -9.93 17.40
CA LEU A 7 6.58 -10.06 16.28
C LEU A 7 5.98 -10.89 15.14
N ASP A 8 5.18 -11.92 15.44
CA ASP A 8 4.48 -12.70 14.43
C ASP A 8 3.49 -11.81 13.64
N ILE A 9 2.73 -10.96 14.33
CA ILE A 9 1.78 -10.02 13.72
C ILE A 9 2.48 -9.13 12.67
N LEU A 10 3.71 -8.68 12.91
CA LEU A 10 4.49 -7.84 11.99
C LEU A 10 4.86 -8.53 10.67
N SER A 11 4.64 -9.85 10.56
CA SER A 11 4.88 -10.65 9.36
C SER A 11 3.60 -11.22 8.74
N GLU A 12 2.49 -11.21 9.48
CA GLU A 12 1.20 -11.71 9.02
C GLU A 12 0.56 -10.78 8.00
N HIS A 13 -0.15 -11.36 7.03
CA HIS A 13 -0.93 -10.66 6.01
C HIS A 13 -2.36 -11.19 6.10
N LEU A 14 -3.20 -10.49 6.86
CA LEU A 14 -4.56 -10.92 7.19
C LEU A 14 -5.58 -10.14 6.37
N TYR A 15 -6.72 -10.76 6.07
CA TYR A 15 -7.89 -10.04 5.60
C TYR A 15 -8.68 -9.53 6.82
N TYR A 16 -9.22 -8.33 6.69
CA TYR A 16 -9.94 -7.63 7.75
C TYR A 16 -11.45 -7.63 7.46
N ASP A 17 -12.28 -7.75 8.48
CA ASP A 17 -13.75 -7.75 8.29
C ASP A 17 -14.23 -6.39 7.75
N GLU A 18 -13.50 -5.31 8.04
CA GLU A 18 -13.76 -3.96 7.55
C GLU A 18 -13.72 -3.88 6.01
N ILE A 19 -12.97 -4.76 5.33
CA ILE A 19 -12.93 -4.80 3.86
C ILE A 19 -13.88 -5.83 3.26
N ALA A 20 -14.75 -6.48 4.04
CA ALA A 20 -15.61 -7.55 3.53
C ALA A 20 -16.54 -7.09 2.40
N VAL A 21 -17.09 -5.87 2.51
CA VAL A 21 -17.96 -5.28 1.49
C VAL A 21 -17.21 -4.98 0.18
N PRO A 22 -16.13 -4.16 0.17
CA PRO A 22 -15.37 -3.90 -1.05
C PRO A 22 -14.74 -5.16 -1.62
N PHE A 23 -14.28 -6.08 -0.77
CA PHE A 23 -13.75 -7.37 -1.22
C PHE A 23 -14.82 -8.21 -1.92
N THR A 24 -16.04 -8.30 -1.38
CA THR A 24 -17.15 -9.01 -2.04
C THR A 24 -17.53 -8.38 -3.38
N ARG A 25 -17.53 -7.03 -3.45
CA ARG A 25 -17.74 -6.32 -4.71
C ARG A 25 -16.68 -6.67 -5.73
N MET A 26 -15.39 -6.65 -5.35
CA MET A 26 -14.27 -7.07 -6.18
C MET A 26 -14.46 -8.50 -6.69
N GLN A 27 -14.85 -9.46 -5.83
CA GLN A 27 -15.13 -10.84 -6.24
C GLN A 27 -16.17 -10.91 -7.35
N ASN A 28 -17.28 -10.18 -7.20
CA ASN A 28 -18.38 -10.19 -8.15
C ASN A 28 -17.98 -9.56 -9.48
N GLU A 29 -17.27 -8.43 -9.45
CA GLU A 29 -16.80 -7.75 -10.66
C GLU A 29 -15.76 -8.57 -11.43
N CYS A 30 -14.83 -9.25 -10.74
CA CYS A 30 -13.90 -10.19 -11.37
C CYS A 30 -14.65 -11.36 -12.05
N LYS A 31 -15.64 -11.95 -11.39
CA LYS A 31 -16.45 -13.03 -11.96
C LYS A 31 -17.24 -12.56 -13.19
N GLN A 32 -17.80 -11.35 -13.15
CA GLN A 32 -18.49 -10.76 -14.30
C GLN A 32 -17.53 -10.54 -15.48
N LEU A 33 -16.31 -10.07 -15.23
CA LEU A 33 -15.30 -9.90 -16.30
C LEU A 33 -14.96 -11.24 -16.95
N ILE A 34 -14.78 -12.31 -16.16
CA ILE A 34 -14.54 -13.67 -16.68
C ILE A 34 -15.72 -14.14 -17.53
N SER A 35 -16.96 -13.90 -17.09
CA SER A 35 -18.15 -14.21 -17.88
C SER A 35 -18.17 -13.45 -19.21
N SER A 36 -17.85 -12.15 -19.21
CA SER A 36 -17.79 -11.36 -20.46
C SER A 36 -16.69 -11.85 -21.41
N LEU A 37 -15.54 -12.31 -20.88
CA LEU A 37 -14.48 -12.93 -21.68
C LEU A 37 -14.97 -14.25 -22.28
N ALA A 38 -15.67 -15.08 -21.49
CA ALA A 38 -16.23 -16.35 -21.97
C ALA A 38 -17.31 -16.14 -23.06
N ASP A 39 -18.16 -15.12 -22.92
CA ASP A 39 -19.15 -14.75 -23.95
C ASP A 39 -18.47 -14.35 -25.27
N ALA A 40 -17.29 -13.74 -25.19
CA ALA A 40 -16.43 -13.44 -26.33
C ALA A 40 -15.60 -14.65 -26.83
N HIS A 41 -15.85 -15.85 -26.31
CA HIS A 41 -15.15 -17.11 -26.62
C HIS A 41 -13.65 -17.08 -26.25
N ILE A 42 -13.30 -16.28 -25.24
CA ILE A 42 -11.95 -16.18 -24.68
C ILE A 42 -11.90 -16.97 -23.37
N GLU A 43 -11.17 -18.08 -23.38
CA GLU A 43 -10.97 -18.89 -22.18
C GLU A 43 -9.77 -18.39 -21.38
N VAL A 44 -10.01 -18.03 -20.12
CA VAL A 44 -8.96 -17.55 -19.20
C VAL A 44 -8.15 -18.72 -18.57
N GLY A 45 -8.53 -19.96 -18.90
CA GLY A 45 -7.89 -21.19 -18.43
C GLY A 45 -8.03 -21.44 -16.92
N ASN A 46 -7.31 -22.44 -16.41
CA ASN A 46 -7.33 -22.83 -14.99
C ASN A 46 -6.70 -21.80 -14.04
N ARG A 47 -6.06 -20.73 -14.55
CA ARG A 47 -5.36 -19.72 -13.73
C ARG A 47 -6.33 -18.93 -12.83
N VAL A 48 -7.61 -18.95 -13.16
CA VAL A 48 -8.65 -18.12 -12.54
C VAL A 48 -9.79 -18.98 -11.96
N ASN A 49 -9.60 -20.32 -11.90
CA ASN A 49 -10.60 -21.28 -11.40
C ASN A 49 -10.63 -21.35 -9.86
N ASN A 50 -10.67 -20.19 -9.21
CA ASN A 50 -10.80 -20.07 -7.77
C ASN A 50 -12.22 -19.67 -7.40
N SER A 51 -12.78 -20.28 -6.35
CA SER A 51 -14.09 -19.86 -5.82
C SER A 51 -14.05 -18.44 -5.24
N VAL A 52 -12.87 -18.02 -4.76
CA VAL A 52 -12.57 -16.72 -4.16
C VAL A 52 -11.18 -16.26 -4.61
N PHE A 53 -11.08 -15.04 -5.11
CA PHE A 53 -9.82 -14.39 -5.52
C PHE A 53 -9.12 -13.73 -4.33
N THR A 54 -7.80 -13.83 -4.23
CA THR A 54 -7.03 -12.85 -3.45
C THR A 54 -6.98 -11.52 -4.19
N ILE A 55 -6.63 -10.43 -3.49
CA ILE A 55 -6.41 -9.11 -4.12
C ILE A 55 -5.32 -9.21 -5.20
N ASP A 56 -4.24 -9.97 -4.96
CA ASP A 56 -3.17 -10.17 -5.93
C ASP A 56 -3.65 -10.91 -7.18
N GLN A 57 -4.46 -11.95 -7.02
CA GLN A 57 -5.05 -12.69 -8.14
C GLN A 57 -6.02 -11.82 -8.95
N ALA A 58 -6.82 -10.99 -8.26
CA ALA A 58 -7.72 -10.05 -8.91
C ALA A 58 -6.93 -8.99 -9.71
N ASN A 59 -5.80 -8.52 -9.17
CA ASN A 59 -4.90 -7.60 -9.87
C ASN A 59 -4.23 -8.24 -11.09
N ASP A 60 -3.76 -9.49 -10.95
CA ASP A 60 -3.19 -10.27 -12.06
C ASP A 60 -4.22 -10.50 -13.18
N LEU A 61 -5.48 -10.79 -12.82
CA LEU A 61 -6.60 -10.94 -13.74
C LEU A 61 -6.78 -9.70 -14.62
N VAL A 62 -6.84 -8.51 -14.02
CA VAL A 62 -7.09 -7.24 -14.75
C VAL A 62 -5.86 -6.63 -15.40
N THR A 63 -4.70 -7.28 -15.28
CA THR A 63 -3.42 -6.85 -15.85
C THR A 63 -2.84 -7.92 -16.78
N ALA A 64 -1.95 -8.78 -16.28
CA ALA A 64 -1.20 -9.72 -17.08
C ALA A 64 -2.10 -10.71 -17.81
N VAL A 65 -3.06 -11.30 -17.10
CA VAL A 65 -3.97 -12.30 -17.67
C VAL A 65 -4.85 -11.69 -18.76
N PHE A 66 -5.49 -10.55 -18.49
CA PHE A 66 -6.32 -9.88 -19.50
C PHE A 66 -5.51 -9.54 -20.76
N ASN A 67 -4.30 -9.00 -20.60
CA ASN A 67 -3.47 -8.62 -21.74
C ASN A 67 -3.03 -9.85 -22.56
N GLU A 68 -2.66 -10.95 -21.89
CA GLU A 68 -2.28 -12.21 -22.54
C GLU A 68 -3.44 -12.78 -23.36
N VAL A 69 -4.64 -12.89 -22.76
CA VAL A 69 -5.79 -13.53 -23.42
C VAL A 69 -6.43 -12.64 -24.48
N THR A 70 -6.32 -11.32 -24.41
CA THR A 70 -6.86 -10.44 -25.45
C THR A 70 -5.90 -10.21 -26.60
N SER A 71 -4.57 -10.28 -26.37
CA SER A 71 -3.58 -10.17 -27.46
C SER A 71 -3.48 -11.44 -28.31
N SER A 72 -3.92 -12.57 -27.77
CA SER A 72 -3.82 -13.88 -28.44
C SER A 72 -4.93 -14.13 -29.48
N PHE A 73 -5.95 -13.27 -29.54
CA PHE A 73 -7.12 -13.43 -30.41
C PHE A 73 -7.30 -12.21 -31.31
N ASP A 74 -7.60 -12.44 -32.59
CA ASP A 74 -8.03 -11.40 -33.52
C ASP A 74 -9.49 -11.01 -33.23
N LEU A 75 -9.69 -10.21 -32.18
CA LEU A 75 -11.01 -9.77 -31.73
C LEU A 75 -11.52 -8.59 -32.55
N ASN A 76 -12.85 -8.52 -32.71
CA ASN A 76 -13.49 -7.32 -33.24
C ASN A 76 -13.15 -6.11 -32.34
N PRO A 77 -12.66 -4.98 -32.90
CA PRO A 77 -12.30 -3.79 -32.13
C PRO A 77 -13.40 -3.29 -31.18
N GLN A 78 -14.67 -3.40 -31.55
CA GLN A 78 -15.79 -2.99 -30.69
C GLN A 78 -15.94 -3.89 -29.47
N VAL A 79 -15.76 -5.21 -29.63
CA VAL A 79 -15.81 -6.19 -28.53
C VAL A 79 -14.63 -5.97 -27.58
N LEU A 80 -13.43 -5.78 -28.14
CA LEU A 80 -12.24 -5.48 -27.35
C LEU A 80 -12.40 -4.19 -26.52
N GLN A 81 -12.98 -3.15 -27.11
CA GLN A 81 -13.25 -1.90 -26.39
C GLN A 81 -14.24 -2.08 -25.23
N GLN A 82 -15.29 -2.89 -25.42
CA GLN A 82 -16.25 -3.19 -24.35
C GLN A 82 -15.60 -3.99 -23.21
N LEU A 83 -14.79 -4.99 -23.55
CA LEU A 83 -14.05 -5.80 -22.58
C LEU A 83 -13.03 -4.94 -21.80
N ASP A 84 -12.29 -4.06 -22.48
CA ASP A 84 -11.35 -3.16 -21.80
C ASP A 84 -12.06 -2.16 -20.89
N SER A 85 -13.20 -1.60 -21.32
CA SER A 85 -14.01 -0.72 -20.47
C SER A 85 -14.46 -1.43 -19.19
N LYS A 86 -14.89 -2.70 -19.31
CA LYS A 86 -15.26 -3.52 -18.15
C LYS A 86 -14.04 -3.81 -17.27
N ARG A 87 -12.90 -4.18 -17.85
CA ARG A 87 -11.65 -4.41 -17.12
C ARG A 87 -11.20 -3.17 -16.35
N GLN A 88 -11.29 -1.98 -16.94
CA GLN A 88 -10.95 -0.71 -16.28
C GLN A 88 -11.84 -0.49 -15.03
N GLN A 89 -13.14 -0.76 -15.12
CA GLN A 89 -14.05 -0.73 -13.97
C GLN A 89 -13.57 -1.69 -12.87
N VAL A 90 -13.31 -2.96 -13.21
CA VAL A 90 -12.83 -3.95 -12.22
C VAL A 90 -11.49 -3.53 -11.62
N HIS A 91 -10.56 -3.01 -12.44
CA HIS A 91 -9.26 -2.54 -11.99
C HIS A 91 -9.36 -1.41 -10.96
N MET A 92 -10.31 -0.47 -11.14
CA MET A 92 -10.58 0.57 -10.14
C MET A 92 -11.02 -0.05 -8.81
N THR A 93 -11.94 -1.00 -8.82
CA THR A 93 -12.43 -1.67 -7.60
C THR A 93 -11.36 -2.54 -6.93
N VAL A 94 -10.51 -3.22 -7.70
CA VAL A 94 -9.34 -3.94 -7.15
C VAL A 94 -8.38 -2.97 -6.47
N THR A 95 -8.11 -1.82 -7.09
CA THR A 95 -7.21 -0.80 -6.55
C THR A 95 -7.76 -0.20 -5.25
N GLU A 96 -9.03 0.17 -5.23
CA GLU A 96 -9.74 0.69 -4.06
C GLU A 96 -9.70 -0.31 -2.89
N THR A 97 -10.08 -1.57 -3.15
CA THR A 97 -10.05 -2.65 -2.14
C THR A 97 -8.63 -2.87 -1.59
N ASN A 98 -7.62 -2.85 -2.45
CA ASN A 98 -6.22 -3.00 -2.05
C ASN A 98 -5.74 -1.82 -1.18
N GLN A 99 -6.12 -0.60 -1.53
CA GLN A 99 -5.77 0.59 -0.76
C GLN A 99 -6.36 0.54 0.66
N GLU A 100 -7.64 0.19 0.79
CA GLU A 100 -8.28 0.02 2.10
C GLU A 100 -7.59 -1.07 2.93
N TRP A 101 -7.30 -2.22 2.32
CA TRP A 101 -6.57 -3.30 2.96
C TRP A 101 -5.19 -2.85 3.46
N GLN A 102 -4.43 -2.13 2.62
CA GLN A 102 -3.09 -1.63 2.94
C GLN A 102 -3.10 -0.66 4.13
N VAL A 103 -4.12 0.21 4.22
CA VAL A 103 -4.26 1.15 5.35
C VAL A 103 -4.46 0.40 6.66
N LEU A 104 -5.36 -0.59 6.68
CA LEU A 104 -5.62 -1.40 7.87
C LEU A 104 -4.38 -2.20 8.27
N GLN A 105 -3.75 -2.85 7.29
CA GLN A 105 -2.52 -3.61 7.48
C GLN A 105 -1.40 -2.75 8.08
N LEU A 106 -1.17 -1.56 7.53
CA LEU A 106 -0.17 -0.61 8.02
C LEU A 106 -0.45 -0.22 9.48
N ARG A 107 -1.72 0.08 9.82
CA ARG A 107 -2.11 0.46 11.18
C ARG A 107 -1.87 -0.68 12.17
N VAL A 108 -2.26 -1.90 11.84
CA VAL A 108 -2.05 -3.08 12.70
C VAL A 108 -0.57 -3.30 12.97
N HIS A 109 0.27 -3.27 11.92
CA HIS A 109 1.71 -3.41 12.06
C HIS A 109 2.33 -2.28 12.89
N THR A 110 1.87 -1.05 12.70
CA THR A 110 2.34 0.10 13.48
C THR A 110 2.03 -0.03 14.95
N PHE A 111 0.81 -0.38 15.32
CA PHE A 111 0.48 -0.53 16.73
C PHE A 111 1.13 -1.76 17.37
N ALA A 112 1.33 -2.85 16.63
CA ALA A 112 2.15 -3.98 17.08
C ALA A 112 3.61 -3.55 17.34
N ALA A 113 4.22 -2.80 16.43
CA ALA A 113 5.56 -2.24 16.60
C ALA A 113 5.62 -1.28 17.80
N CYS A 114 4.61 -0.42 17.98
CA CYS A 114 4.48 0.47 19.14
C CYS A 114 4.39 -0.30 20.46
N ALA A 115 3.68 -1.43 20.49
CA ALA A 115 3.60 -2.28 21.66
C ALA A 115 4.97 -2.90 21.99
N VAL A 116 5.69 -3.42 21.00
CA VAL A 116 7.06 -3.96 21.18
C VAL A 116 8.01 -2.92 21.76
N VAL A 117 7.99 -1.69 21.23
CA VAL A 117 8.80 -0.57 21.74
C VAL A 117 8.39 -0.20 23.17
N SER A 118 7.08 -0.13 23.45
CA SER A 118 6.57 0.26 24.77
C SER A 118 6.88 -0.77 25.86
N LEU A 119 6.95 -2.06 25.50
CA LEU A 119 7.39 -3.14 26.37
C LEU A 119 8.91 -3.14 26.62
N GLN A 120 9.68 -2.29 25.93
CA GLN A 120 11.15 -2.30 25.96
C GLN A 120 11.75 -3.65 25.56
N GLN A 121 11.02 -4.42 24.75
CA GLN A 121 11.37 -5.77 24.32
C GLN A 121 11.74 -5.78 22.84
N LEU A 122 12.68 -4.91 22.46
CA LEU A 122 13.13 -4.80 21.08
C LEU A 122 13.81 -6.09 20.60
N PRO A 123 13.45 -6.62 19.42
CA PRO A 123 14.14 -7.77 18.84
C PRO A 123 15.60 -7.46 18.52
N GLU A 124 16.40 -8.49 18.25
CA GLU A 124 17.79 -8.31 17.78
C GLU A 124 17.80 -7.57 16.43
N LYS A 125 16.99 -8.03 15.49
CA LYS A 125 16.77 -7.41 14.18
C LYS A 125 15.65 -6.38 14.25
N LEU A 126 15.98 -5.11 14.09
CA LEU A 126 15.02 -4.00 14.28
C LEU A 126 14.16 -3.67 13.05
N ASN A 127 14.51 -4.14 11.85
CA ASN A 127 13.80 -3.80 10.62
C ASN A 127 12.28 -4.08 10.67
N PRO A 128 11.80 -5.21 11.22
CA PRO A 128 10.37 -5.48 11.35
C PRO A 128 9.62 -4.45 12.22
N VAL A 129 10.30 -3.79 13.16
CA VAL A 129 9.73 -2.74 14.01
C VAL A 129 9.87 -1.37 13.36
N ILE A 130 11.04 -1.06 12.79
CA ILE A 130 11.32 0.25 12.17
C ILE A 130 10.44 0.49 10.94
N LYS A 131 10.30 -0.52 10.07
CA LYS A 131 9.63 -0.37 8.77
C LYS A 131 8.18 0.15 8.90
N PRO A 132 7.27 -0.50 9.65
CA PRO A 132 5.88 -0.02 9.73
C PRO A 132 5.75 1.36 10.36
N LEU A 133 6.57 1.67 11.37
CA LEU A 133 6.59 3.01 11.98
C LEU A 133 7.01 4.08 10.96
N MET A 134 8.07 3.83 10.20
CA MET A 134 8.56 4.75 9.17
C MET A 134 7.59 4.86 7.98
N GLU A 135 6.92 3.77 7.59
CA GLU A 135 5.89 3.80 6.55
C GLU A 135 4.66 4.59 6.98
N THR A 136 4.26 4.49 8.25
CA THR A 136 3.14 5.27 8.81
C THR A 136 3.42 6.75 8.79
N ILE A 137 4.62 7.18 9.19
CA ILE A 137 4.99 8.61 9.09
C ILE A 137 4.81 9.17 7.67
N LYS A 138 5.02 8.34 6.64
CA LYS A 138 4.99 8.78 5.24
C LYS A 138 3.63 8.68 4.58
N LYS A 139 2.85 7.67 4.92
CA LYS A 139 1.66 7.26 4.15
C LYS A 139 0.35 7.43 4.90
N GLU A 140 0.38 7.50 6.23
CA GLU A 140 -0.84 7.59 7.02
C GLU A 140 -1.41 9.00 7.03
N GLU A 141 -2.69 9.12 6.67
CA GLU A 141 -3.42 10.38 6.60
C GLU A 141 -3.99 10.78 7.97
N ASN A 142 -4.31 9.80 8.82
CA ASN A 142 -4.81 10.08 10.16
C ASN A 142 -3.68 10.64 11.04
N THR A 143 -3.71 11.95 11.28
CA THR A 143 -2.70 12.67 12.07
C THR A 143 -2.55 12.13 13.48
N LEU A 144 -3.57 11.55 14.10
CA LEU A 144 -3.44 10.93 15.43
C LEU A 144 -2.58 9.67 15.34
N VAL A 145 -2.84 8.79 14.36
CA VAL A 145 -2.04 7.58 14.13
C VAL A 145 -0.60 7.94 13.76
N GLN A 146 -0.42 8.93 12.88
CA GLN A 146 0.91 9.45 12.52
C GLN A 146 1.67 9.99 13.74
N ASN A 147 1.01 10.74 14.62
CA ASN A 147 1.59 11.23 15.87
C ASN A 147 1.97 10.10 16.83
N TYR A 148 1.15 9.04 16.95
CA TYR A 148 1.49 7.86 17.74
C TYR A 148 2.76 7.17 17.19
N ALA A 149 2.88 7.02 15.88
CA ALA A 149 4.09 6.48 15.26
C ALA A 149 5.31 7.37 15.54
N ALA A 150 5.16 8.70 15.48
CA ALA A 150 6.25 9.64 15.75
C ALA A 150 6.76 9.53 17.20
N GLN A 151 5.85 9.49 18.17
CA GLN A 151 6.19 9.28 19.58
C GLN A 151 6.88 7.92 19.80
N CYS A 152 6.41 6.88 19.12
CA CYS A 152 7.01 5.56 19.17
C CYS A 152 8.44 5.56 18.61
N ILE A 153 8.68 6.21 17.47
CA ILE A 153 10.02 6.36 16.89
C ILE A 153 10.96 7.06 17.87
N ALA A 154 10.51 8.13 18.54
CA ALA A 154 11.32 8.81 19.55
C ALA A 154 11.74 7.87 20.70
N LYS A 155 10.80 7.06 21.22
CA LYS A 155 11.09 6.03 22.24
C LYS A 155 12.04 4.95 21.71
N LEU A 156 11.85 4.49 20.48
CA LEU A 156 12.71 3.51 19.82
C LEU A 156 14.15 4.04 19.70
N LEU A 157 14.32 5.29 19.25
CA LEU A 157 15.64 5.94 19.14
C LEU A 157 16.32 6.01 20.51
N GLN A 158 15.60 6.38 21.57
CA GLN A 158 16.13 6.41 22.93
C GLN A 158 16.64 5.03 23.38
N GLN A 159 15.85 3.98 23.17
CA GLN A 159 16.22 2.59 23.52
C GLN A 159 17.38 2.05 22.67
N CYS A 160 17.61 2.61 21.48
CA CYS A 160 18.65 2.16 20.57
C CYS A 160 20.03 2.82 20.81
N THR A 161 20.12 3.81 21.72
CA THR A 161 21.36 4.58 21.98
C THR A 161 22.55 3.70 22.41
N THR A 162 22.29 2.61 23.13
CA THR A 162 23.33 1.69 23.63
C THR A 162 23.63 0.52 22.70
N ARG A 163 22.90 0.37 21.59
CA ARG A 163 23.09 -0.75 20.65
C ARG A 163 24.33 -0.52 19.78
N THR A 164 25.00 -1.62 19.42
CA THR A 164 26.14 -1.61 18.50
C THR A 164 25.92 -2.65 17.39
N PRO A 165 25.75 -2.25 16.12
CA PRO A 165 25.68 -0.87 15.64
C PRO A 165 24.38 -0.16 16.07
N CYS A 166 24.46 1.14 16.32
CA CYS A 166 23.30 1.97 16.64
C CYS A 166 22.55 2.37 15.35
N PRO A 167 21.23 2.07 15.22
CA PRO A 167 20.46 2.37 14.00
C PRO A 167 20.06 3.85 13.85
N ASN A 168 20.21 4.65 14.92
CA ASN A 168 19.60 5.98 15.02
C ASN A 168 19.99 6.92 13.87
N SER A 169 21.27 6.96 13.50
CA SER A 169 21.74 7.82 12.41
C SER A 169 21.02 7.53 11.10
N LYS A 170 20.76 6.25 10.79
CA LYS A 170 20.04 5.85 9.58
C LYS A 170 18.57 6.23 9.62
N ILE A 171 17.92 6.06 10.77
CA ILE A 171 16.51 6.43 10.96
C ILE A 171 16.34 7.95 10.83
N ILE A 172 17.15 8.73 11.55
CA ILE A 172 17.11 10.19 11.52
C ILE A 172 17.36 10.71 10.10
N LYS A 173 18.38 10.19 9.40
CA LYS A 173 18.64 10.54 8.01
C LYS A 173 17.42 10.27 7.12
N ASN A 174 16.73 9.15 7.29
CA ASN A 174 15.55 8.83 6.51
C ASN A 174 14.37 9.78 6.82
N LEU A 175 14.17 10.17 8.08
CA LEU A 175 13.17 11.16 8.47
C LEU A 175 13.46 12.51 7.84
N CYS A 176 14.70 13.00 7.94
CA CYS A 176 15.11 14.26 7.30
C CYS A 176 14.88 14.22 5.78
N SER A 177 15.28 13.13 5.11
CA SER A 177 15.00 12.97 3.68
C SER A 177 13.50 13.00 3.35
N SER A 178 12.65 12.47 4.24
CA SER A 178 11.20 12.45 4.04
C SER A 178 10.55 13.82 4.28
N LEU A 179 11.12 14.67 5.13
CA LEU A 179 10.67 16.05 5.33
C LEU A 179 11.00 16.96 4.14
N CYS A 180 12.09 16.65 3.43
CA CYS A 180 12.60 17.47 2.33
C CYS A 180 12.08 17.07 0.94
N VAL A 181 11.00 16.27 0.86
CA VAL A 181 10.51 15.75 -0.43
C VAL A 181 9.71 16.78 -1.22
N ASP A 182 9.11 17.77 -0.55
CA ASP A 182 8.31 18.81 -1.18
C ASP A 182 9.21 19.96 -1.65
N PRO A 183 9.38 20.17 -2.97
CA PRO A 183 10.24 21.23 -3.50
C PRO A 183 9.69 22.64 -3.27
N TYR A 184 8.40 22.80 -2.95
CA TYR A 184 7.82 24.10 -2.59
C TYR A 184 8.16 24.50 -1.15
N LEU A 185 8.28 23.53 -0.24
CA LEU A 185 8.68 23.75 1.15
C LEU A 185 10.20 23.68 1.33
N THR A 186 10.87 22.78 0.62
CA THR A 186 12.32 22.59 0.63
C THR A 186 12.88 22.66 -0.80
N PRO A 187 13.21 23.86 -1.31
CA PRO A 187 13.72 24.04 -2.67
C PRO A 187 15.03 23.29 -2.91
N CYS A 188 15.18 22.77 -4.13
CA CYS A 188 16.40 22.07 -4.53
C CYS A 188 17.51 23.07 -4.86
N VAL A 189 18.69 22.92 -4.24
CA VAL A 189 19.85 23.79 -4.51
C VAL A 189 20.29 23.72 -5.98
N THR A 190 20.08 22.58 -6.65
CA THR A 190 20.43 22.40 -8.08
C THR A 190 19.33 22.83 -9.05
N CYS A 191 18.11 23.08 -8.57
CA CYS A 191 16.96 23.53 -9.36
C CYS A 191 16.11 24.52 -8.54
N PRO A 192 16.45 25.83 -8.54
CA PRO A 192 15.63 26.84 -7.88
C PRO A 192 14.23 26.87 -8.50
N VAL A 193 13.18 26.73 -7.68
CA VAL A 193 11.79 26.86 -8.14
C VAL A 193 11.57 28.32 -8.59
N PRO A 194 10.97 28.58 -9.77
CA PRO A 194 10.65 29.94 -10.18
C PRO A 194 9.75 30.61 -9.15
N THR A 195 10.10 31.82 -8.71
CA THR A 195 9.26 32.62 -7.82
C THR A 195 7.90 32.83 -8.49
N GLN A 196 6.81 32.46 -7.80
CA GLN A 196 5.46 32.82 -8.25
C GLN A 196 5.38 34.35 -8.28
N SER A 197 5.46 34.94 -9.46
CA SER A 197 5.20 36.35 -9.67
C SER A 197 3.74 36.61 -9.30
N GLY A 198 3.51 37.35 -8.22
CA GLY A 198 2.19 37.76 -7.79
C GLY A 198 1.42 38.41 -8.94
N GLN A 199 0.20 37.93 -9.16
CA GLN A 199 -0.81 38.69 -9.87
C GLN A 199 -1.20 39.88 -9.00
N ASP A 200 -0.47 40.99 -9.13
CA ASP A 200 -1.00 42.31 -8.80
C ASP A 200 -2.06 42.65 -9.87
N ASN A 201 -3.29 42.20 -9.65
CA ASN A 201 -4.45 42.76 -10.34
C ASN A 201 -4.81 44.08 -9.67
N SER A 202 -4.08 45.13 -10.03
CA SER A 202 -4.57 46.51 -9.95
C SER A 202 -4.91 47.00 -11.35
N LYS A 203 -6.21 47.05 -11.65
CA LYS A 203 -6.89 48.09 -12.43
C LYS A 203 -8.39 47.94 -12.32
#